data_AF-A0AAJ6CJQ1-F1
#
_entry.id   AF-A0AAJ6CJQ1-F1
#
_cell.length_a   1.000
_cell.length_b   1.000
_cell.length_c   1.000
_cell.angle_alpha   90.00
_cell.angle_beta   90.00
_cell.angle_gamma   90.00
#
_symmetry.space_group_name_H-M   'P 1'
#
loop_
_entity.id
_entity.type
_entity.pdbx_description
1 polymer ?
#
loop_
_entity_poly.entity_id
_entity_poly.type
_entity_poly.pdbx_seq_one_letter_code
_entity_poly.pdbx_strand_id
1 'polypeptide(L)'
;MYPDDFNEESVMERLKDFYYDIALSSTEVPMVALTSFARQNHVVFGSDFPYAPESIALSFAQRFDAITKLTDGQHSAINNGNAKALVKDTSGKL
;
A
#
# COMPACT_ATOMS: atom_id res chain seq x y z
N MET A 1 -3.17 29.12 14.93
CA MET A 1 -2.00 29.22 14.03
C MET A 1 -1.58 27.80 13.74
N TYR A 2 -1.59 27.36 12.49
CA TYR A 2 -0.96 26.08 12.14
C TYR A 2 0.53 26.20 12.54
N PRO A 3 1.14 25.14 13.09
CA PRO A 3 2.56 25.19 13.38
C PRO A 3 3.33 25.57 12.11
N ASP A 4 4.40 26.35 12.24
CA ASP A 4 5.19 26.90 11.12
C ASP A 4 5.79 25.80 10.21
N ASP A 5 5.68 24.54 10.61
CA ASP A 5 6.06 23.37 9.83
C ASP A 5 4.97 22.89 8.88
N PHE A 6 3.71 23.36 8.93
CA PHE A 6 2.63 22.88 8.03
C PHE A 6 2.70 23.54 6.64
N ASN A 7 3.67 23.10 5.84
CA ASN A 7 3.87 23.48 4.44
C ASN A 7 3.79 22.25 3.50
N GLU A 8 3.82 22.49 2.19
CA GLU A 8 3.71 21.42 1.18
C GLU A 8 4.72 20.28 1.39
N GLU A 9 5.99 20.60 1.62
CA GLU A 9 7.05 19.61 1.83
C GLU A 9 6.77 18.74 3.07
N SER A 10 6.39 19.36 4.18
CA SER A 10 6.07 18.64 5.42
C SER A 10 4.87 17.72 5.26
N VAL A 11 3.87 18.13 4.49
CA VAL A 11 2.65 17.36 4.24
C VAL A 11 3.01 16.18 3.35
N MET A 12 3.78 16.41 2.30
CA MET A 12 4.26 15.36 1.41
C MET A 12 5.13 14.33 2.15
N GLU A 13 5.95 14.75 3.10
CA GLU A 13 6.75 13.81 3.90
C GLU A 13 5.88 13.00 4.87
N ARG A 14 4.95 13.65 5.58
CA ARG A 14 4.01 12.96 6.48
C ARG A 14 3.09 11.99 5.73
N LEU A 15 2.71 12.30 4.49
CA LEU A 15 1.88 11.41 3.67
C LEU A 15 2.56 10.06 3.40
N LYS A 16 3.90 10.01 3.34
CA LYS A 16 4.62 8.75 3.12
C LYS A 16 4.45 7.76 4.28
N ASP A 17 4.13 8.25 5.48
CA ASP A 17 4.02 7.45 6.69
C ASP A 17 2.67 6.74 6.84
N PHE A 18 1.66 7.08 6.04
CA PHE A 18 0.41 6.31 6.00
C PHE A 18 0.63 4.92 5.39
N TYR A 19 -0.25 3.99 5.77
CA TYR A 19 -0.40 2.72 5.06
C TYR A 19 -1.38 2.89 3.92
N TYR A 20 -1.06 2.30 2.78
CA TYR A 20 -1.87 2.32 1.56
C TYR A 20 -2.21 0.90 1.17
N ASP A 21 -3.50 0.59 1.02
CA ASP A 21 -3.92 -0.64 0.35
C ASP A 21 -3.97 -0.46 -1.17
N ILE A 22 -4.05 -1.57 -1.90
CA ILE A 22 -4.02 -1.59 -3.37
C ILE A 22 -5.34 -2.00 -4.02
N ALA A 23 -6.46 -1.95 -3.27
CA ALA A 23 -7.75 -2.35 -3.80
C ALA A 23 -8.10 -1.54 -5.06
N LEU A 24 -8.49 -2.27 -6.11
CA LEU A 24 -8.87 -1.72 -7.42
C LEU A 24 -7.82 -0.79 -8.08
N SER A 25 -6.57 -0.83 -7.59
CA SER A 25 -5.49 0.05 -8.01
C SER A 25 -4.20 -0.72 -8.33
N SER A 26 -4.22 -2.04 -8.29
CA SER A 26 -3.03 -2.91 -8.38
C SER A 26 -2.54 -3.19 -9.82
N THR A 27 -2.51 -2.14 -10.66
CA THR A 27 -1.90 -2.18 -12.00
C THR A 27 -0.49 -1.59 -11.97
N GLU A 28 0.33 -1.84 -13.00
CA GLU A 28 1.75 -1.46 -12.99
C GLU A 28 2.00 0.02 -12.67
N VAL A 29 1.26 0.95 -13.30
CA VAL A 29 1.52 2.39 -13.14
C VAL A 29 1.27 2.87 -11.70
N PRO A 30 0.09 2.64 -11.08
CA PRO A 30 -0.11 2.98 -9.68
C PRO A 30 0.86 2.25 -8.74
N MET A 31 1.17 0.97 -9.00
CA MET A 31 2.07 0.22 -8.13
C MET A 31 3.49 0.80 -8.13
N VAL A 32 4.06 1.10 -9.30
CA VAL A 32 5.40 1.72 -9.39
C VAL A 32 5.42 3.08 -8.71
N ALA A 33 4.37 3.90 -8.91
CA ALA A 33 4.26 5.19 -8.26
C ALA A 33 4.20 5.05 -6.72
N LEU A 34 3.30 4.19 -6.23
CA LEU A 34 3.05 4.00 -4.81
C LEU A 34 4.27 3.41 -4.08
N THR A 35 4.94 2.41 -4.66
CA THR A 35 6.15 1.82 -4.07
C THR A 35 7.36 2.75 -4.10
N SER A 36 7.35 3.77 -4.96
CA SER A 36 8.40 4.81 -4.99
C SER A 36 8.10 5.95 -4.00
N PHE A 37 6.84 6.13 -3.61
CA PHE A 37 6.38 7.23 -2.77
C PHE A 37 6.29 6.84 -1.29
N ALA A 38 5.57 5.77 -0.98
CA ALA A 38 5.30 5.36 0.40
C ALA A 38 6.57 4.90 1.11
N ARG A 39 6.57 4.95 2.46
CA ARG A 39 7.64 4.32 3.25
C ARG A 39 7.74 2.84 2.93
N GLN A 40 8.95 2.30 3.12
CA GLN A 40 9.18 0.87 3.00
C GLN A 40 8.21 0.11 3.91
N ASN A 41 7.59 -0.96 3.39
CA ASN A 41 6.60 -1.79 4.09
C ASN A 41 5.23 -1.13 4.39
N HIS A 42 4.94 0.06 3.84
CA HIS A 42 3.66 0.76 4.05
C HIS A 42 2.64 0.54 2.92
N VAL A 43 2.88 -0.41 2.01
CA VAL A 43 1.91 -0.81 0.98
C VAL A 43 1.40 -2.21 1.33
N VAL A 44 0.09 -2.38 1.43
CA VAL A 44 -0.54 -3.66 1.83
C VAL A 44 -1.54 -4.13 0.79
N PHE A 45 -1.77 -5.44 0.74
CA PHE A 45 -2.83 -5.99 -0.09
C PHE A 45 -4.22 -5.61 0.44
N GLY A 46 -5.12 -5.27 -0.48
CA GLY A 46 -6.55 -5.06 -0.23
C GLY A 46 -7.34 -5.50 -1.46
N SER A 47 -8.44 -6.23 -1.26
CA SER A 47 -9.31 -6.69 -2.36
C SER A 47 -10.61 -5.90 -2.49
N ASP A 48 -11.02 -5.23 -1.42
CA ASP A 48 -12.34 -4.60 -1.26
C ASP A 48 -13.54 -5.56 -1.41
N PHE A 49 -13.32 -6.88 -1.40
CA PHE A 49 -14.42 -7.84 -1.36
C PHE A 49 -15.17 -7.76 -0.01
N PRO A 50 -16.51 -7.78 0.04
CA PRO A 50 -17.45 -8.04 -1.07
C PRO A 50 -17.99 -6.80 -1.79
N TYR A 51 -17.48 -5.60 -1.51
CA TYR A 51 -17.90 -4.36 -2.19
C TYR A 51 -17.42 -4.35 -3.65
N ALA A 52 -16.16 -4.70 -3.88
CA ALA A 52 -15.68 -5.15 -5.17
C ALA A 52 -16.20 -6.58 -5.43
N PRO A 53 -16.92 -6.83 -6.54
CA PRO A 53 -17.30 -8.19 -6.92
C PRO A 53 -16.08 -9.10 -7.04
N GLU A 54 -16.22 -10.38 -6.70
CA GLU A 54 -15.12 -11.35 -6.68
C GLU A 54 -14.33 -11.39 -8.00
N SER A 55 -15.02 -11.39 -9.15
CA SER A 55 -14.38 -11.38 -10.46
C SER A 55 -13.53 -10.13 -10.71
N ILE A 56 -13.95 -8.98 -10.17
CA ILE A 56 -13.21 -7.72 -10.27
C ILE A 56 -12.01 -7.76 -9.34
N ALA A 57 -12.19 -8.11 -8.07
CA ALA A 57 -11.11 -8.24 -7.10
C ALA A 57 -10.02 -9.22 -7.58
N LEU A 58 -10.41 -10.38 -8.09
CA LEU A 58 -9.49 -11.37 -8.66
C LEU A 58 -8.75 -10.82 -9.88
N SER A 59 -9.42 -10.07 -10.76
CA SER A 59 -8.76 -9.49 -11.93
C SER A 59 -7.66 -8.50 -11.55
N PHE A 60 -7.84 -7.74 -10.46
CA PHE A 60 -6.83 -6.83 -9.93
C PHE A 60 -5.68 -7.58 -9.24
N ALA A 61 -5.97 -8.63 -8.47
CA ALA A 61 -4.94 -9.50 -7.90
C ALA A 61 -4.06 -10.14 -8.99
N GLN A 62 -4.66 -10.64 -10.08
CA GLN A 62 -3.91 -11.19 -11.22
C GLN A 62 -3.05 -10.14 -11.94
N ARG A 63 -3.56 -8.92 -12.07
CA ARG A 63 -2.79 -7.80 -12.63
C ARG A 63 -1.60 -7.43 -11.75
N PHE A 64 -1.76 -7.51 -10.43
CA PHE A 64 -0.67 -7.31 -9.48
C PHE A 64 0.41 -8.37 -9.67
N ASP A 65 0.03 -9.65 -9.63
CA ASP A 65 0.96 -10.78 -9.77
C ASP A 65 1.77 -10.74 -11.07
N ALA A 66 1.20 -10.14 -12.13
CA ALA A 66 1.86 -10.01 -13.43
C ALA A 66 2.89 -8.86 -13.53
N ILE A 67 3.03 -8.01 -12.50
CA ILE A 67 3.94 -6.85 -12.54
C ILE A 67 5.40 -7.33 -12.41
N THR A 68 6.18 -7.19 -13.48
CA THR A 68 7.59 -7.58 -13.52
C THR A 68 8.55 -6.50 -13.01
N LYS A 69 8.06 -5.26 -12.84
CA LYS A 69 8.83 -4.15 -12.27
C LYS A 69 8.97 -4.22 -10.75
N LEU A 70 8.23 -5.11 -10.10
CA LEU A 70 8.38 -5.41 -8.67
C LEU A 70 9.16 -6.72 -8.52
N THR A 71 10.05 -6.74 -7.54
CA THR A 71 10.76 -7.95 -7.14
C THR A 71 9.81 -8.94 -6.45
N ASP A 72 10.15 -10.23 -6.46
CA ASP A 72 9.43 -11.26 -5.70
C ASP A 72 9.31 -10.93 -4.20
N GLY A 73 10.34 -10.25 -3.67
CA GLY A 73 10.35 -9.73 -2.30
C GLY A 73 9.29 -8.65 -2.08
N GLN A 74 9.14 -7.71 -3.01
CA GLN A 74 8.09 -6.68 -2.95
C GLN A 74 6.69 -7.28 -3.08
N HIS A 75 6.50 -8.24 -4.00
CA HIS A 75 5.25 -9.00 -4.13
C HIS A 75 4.89 -9.70 -2.82
N SER A 76 5.82 -10.45 -2.25
CA SER A 76 5.61 -11.18 -1.00
C SER A 76 5.35 -10.25 0.20
N ALA A 77 6.04 -9.11 0.24
CA ALA A 77 5.85 -8.11 1.29
C ALA A 77 4.44 -7.50 1.23
N ILE A 78 3.98 -7.08 0.05
CA ILE A 78 2.66 -6.45 -0.13
C ILE A 78 1.53 -7.47 0.08
N ASN A 79 1.66 -8.68 -0.45
CA ASN A 79 0.66 -9.75 -0.28
C ASN A 79 0.44 -10.14 1.18
N ASN A 80 1.45 -10.02 2.05
CA ASN A 80 1.32 -10.51 3.42
C ASN A 80 2.28 -9.91 4.46
N GLY A 81 3.56 -9.75 4.11
CA GLY A 81 4.60 -9.36 5.07
C GLY A 81 4.33 -8.03 5.78
N ASN A 82 3.89 -7.02 5.02
CA ASN A 82 3.65 -5.66 5.48
C ASN A 82 2.47 -5.61 6.45
N ALA A 83 1.35 -6.25 6.11
CA ALA A 83 0.18 -6.32 6.99
C ALA A 83 0.50 -7.06 8.31
N LYS A 84 1.30 -8.13 8.26
CA LYS A 84 1.77 -8.82 9.46
C LYS A 84 2.62 -7.94 10.37
N ALA A 85 3.46 -7.08 9.80
CA ALA A 85 4.26 -6.13 10.57
C ALA A 85 3.35 -5.07 11.23
N LEU A 86 2.42 -4.49 10.47
CA LEU A 86 1.46 -3.49 10.93
C LEU A 86 0.65 -3.97 12.15
N VAL A 87 0.06 -5.16 12.09
CA VAL A 87 -0.78 -5.69 13.18
C VAL A 87 0.05 -6.06 14.43
N LYS A 88 1.34 -6.37 14.27
CA LYS A 88 2.23 -6.58 15.42
C LYS A 88 2.61 -5.25 16.09
N ASP A 89 2.79 -4.18 15.33
CA ASP A 89 3.09 -2.86 15.88
C ASP A 89 1.90 -2.29 16.68
N THR A 90 0.66 -2.61 16.28
CA THR A 90 -0.54 -2.19 17.04
C THR A 90 -0.72 -2.92 18.37
N SER A 91 0.02 -4.00 18.63
CA SER A 91 -0.06 -4.79 19.88
C SER A 91 0.38 -4.02 21.13
N GLY A 92 1.04 -2.86 20.97
CA GLY A 92 1.44 -1.97 22.06
C GLY A 92 0.58 -0.71 22.23
N LYS A 93 -0.52 -0.57 21.47
CA LYS A 93 -1.35 0.65 21.43
C LYS A 93 -2.86 0.38 21.57
N LEU A 94 -3.27 -0.81 21.99
CA LEU A 94 -4.65 -1.16 22.34
C LEU A 94 -4.71 -1.73 23.76
#